data_AF-A0A3N5WKV2-F1
#
_entry.id   AF-A0A3N5WKV2-F1
#
_cell.length_a   1.000
_cell.length_b   1.000
_cell.length_c   1.000
_cell.angle_alpha   90.00
_cell.angle_beta   90.00
_cell.angle_gamma   90.00
#
_symmetry.space_group_name_H-M   'P 1'
#
loop_
_entity.id
_entity.type
_entity.pdbx_description
1 polymer ?
#
loop_
_entity_poly.entity_id
_entity_poly.type
_entity_poly.pdbx_seq_one_letter_code
_entity_poly.pdbx_strand_id
1 'polypeptide(L)'
;MGRMDLKRFLRRKRQDEQPGPEEWGQDPFVQGPPPKPRIGINALLFLLTLLTTLFAGALQEGVNPLENPGLIYRGIPFSFSLMGILLAHEFGHYLAAKRHGLNVTLPYFIPAPPIIGTFGAFIKMRSPVRDRRMLMDVGAAGPLVGVVVAIPLLIAGLRLSEVKLIQGEAGMNLGSSLLLSLLSRIV
;
A
#
# COMPACT_ATOMS: atom_id res chain seq x y z
N MET A 1 3.59 57.68 -41.60
CA MET A 1 3.08 56.40 -41.08
C MET A 1 3.99 55.28 -41.62
N GLY A 2 5.05 54.91 -40.91
CA GLY A 2 6.10 54.02 -41.42
C GLY A 2 5.65 52.56 -41.47
N ARG A 3 5.88 51.87 -42.61
CA ARG A 3 5.63 50.43 -42.75
C ARG A 3 6.46 49.68 -41.70
N MET A 4 5.80 49.11 -40.70
CA MET A 4 6.40 48.11 -39.84
C MET A 4 6.87 46.96 -40.73
N ASP A 5 8.18 46.74 -40.73
CA ASP A 5 8.85 45.70 -41.49
C ASP A 5 8.47 44.35 -40.87
N LEU A 6 7.40 43.74 -41.41
CA LEU A 6 6.81 42.49 -40.95
C LEU A 6 7.87 41.37 -40.86
N LYS A 7 8.90 41.40 -41.71
CA LYS A 7 10.00 40.42 -41.64
C LYS A 7 10.82 40.59 -40.37
N ARG A 8 11.04 41.82 -39.92
CA ARG A 8 11.74 42.11 -38.65
C ARG A 8 10.92 41.71 -37.43
N PHE A 9 9.61 41.96 -37.46
CA PHE A 9 8.68 41.52 -36.42
C PHE A 9 8.63 39.99 -36.32
N LEU A 10 8.49 39.30 -37.46
CA LEU A 10 8.47 37.84 -37.53
C LEU A 10 9.82 37.20 -37.17
N ARG A 11 10.95 37.89 -37.37
CA ARG A 11 12.28 37.39 -36.97
C ARG A 11 12.50 37.53 -35.47
N ARG A 12 12.00 38.61 -34.86
CA ARG A 12 12.04 38.83 -33.41
C ARG A 12 11.21 37.77 -32.68
N LYS A 13 9.97 37.56 -33.12
CA LYS A 13 9.08 36.54 -32.53
C LYS A 13 9.67 35.12 -32.59
N ARG A 14 10.41 34.79 -33.66
CA ARG A 14 11.10 33.49 -33.80
C ARG A 14 12.34 33.34 -32.93
N GLN A 15 13.00 34.44 -32.57
CA GLN A 15 14.14 34.42 -31.64
C GLN A 15 13.66 34.36 -30.19
N ASP A 16 12.50 34.97 -29.89
CA ASP A 16 11.87 34.92 -28.57
C ASP A 16 11.20 33.55 -28.28
N GLU A 17 10.86 32.78 -29.32
CA GLU A 17 10.32 31.41 -29.22
C GLU A 17 11.39 30.30 -29.22
N GLN A 18 12.66 30.63 -29.46
CA GLN A 18 13.73 29.63 -29.41
C GLN A 18 14.25 29.51 -27.98
N PRO A 19 14.05 28.35 -27.32
CA PRO A 19 14.55 28.15 -25.96
C PRO A 19 16.07 28.32 -25.91
N GLY A 20 16.55 29.00 -24.88
CA GLY A 20 17.96 29.37 -24.73
C GLY A 20 18.87 28.13 -24.60
N PRO A 21 20.18 28.23 -24.84
CA PRO A 21 21.12 27.09 -24.74
C PRO A 21 21.08 26.34 -23.40
N GLU A 22 20.64 27.00 -22.32
CA GLU A 22 20.45 26.41 -20.99
C GLU A 22 19.19 25.51 -20.89
N GLU A 23 18.15 25.76 -21.69
CA GLU A 23 16.93 24.93 -21.72
C GLU A 23 17.15 23.60 -22.44
N TRP A 24 18.10 23.53 -23.38
CA TRP A 24 18.47 22.30 -24.10
C TRP A 24 19.25 21.29 -23.23
N GLY A 25 19.72 21.70 -22.05
CA GLY A 25 20.49 20.85 -21.13
C GLY A 25 19.65 20.16 -20.05
N GLN A 26 18.38 20.55 -19.88
CA GLN A 26 17.46 19.92 -18.94
C GLN A 26 16.70 18.82 -19.67
N ASP A 27 17.30 17.63 -19.76
CA ASP A 27 16.53 16.45 -20.12
C ASP A 27 15.34 16.36 -19.14
N PRO A 28 14.07 16.43 -19.61
CA PRO A 28 12.88 16.36 -18.76
C PRO A 28 12.81 15.03 -17.96
N PHE A 29 13.70 14.08 -18.27
CA PHE A 29 13.86 12.81 -17.58
C PHE A 29 15.02 12.75 -16.57
N VAL A 30 15.81 13.84 -16.41
CA VAL A 30 16.80 14.01 -15.34
C VAL A 30 16.07 14.36 -14.05
N GLN A 31 15.73 13.33 -13.28
CA GLN A 31 15.12 13.49 -11.98
C GLN A 31 16.14 14.03 -10.98
N GLY A 32 15.79 15.13 -10.32
CA GLY A 32 16.52 15.63 -9.15
C GLY A 32 16.61 14.58 -8.03
N PRO A 33 17.46 14.79 -7.02
CA PRO A 33 17.67 13.83 -5.95
C PRO A 33 16.33 13.46 -5.27
N PRO A 34 16.14 12.18 -4.91
CA PRO A 34 14.90 11.71 -4.33
C PRO A 34 14.57 12.53 -3.07
N PRO A 35 13.31 13.01 -2.91
CA PRO A 35 12.94 13.76 -1.72
C PRO A 35 13.17 12.91 -0.46
N LYS A 36 13.63 13.54 0.63
CA LYS A 36 13.95 12.80 1.86
C LYS A 36 12.77 11.94 2.33
N PRO A 37 13.00 10.67 2.73
CA PRO A 37 11.94 9.81 3.23
C PRO A 37 11.38 10.38 4.54
N ARG A 38 10.05 10.49 4.64
CA ARG A 38 9.36 10.97 5.85
C ARG A 38 9.09 9.81 6.81
N ILE A 39 10.16 9.18 7.29
CA ILE A 39 10.09 7.94 8.09
C ILE A 39 9.17 8.10 9.31
N GLY A 40 9.17 9.26 9.96
CA GLY A 40 8.30 9.54 11.12
C GLY A 40 6.80 9.45 10.79
N ILE A 41 6.37 9.90 9.61
CA ILE A 41 4.95 9.79 9.19
C ILE A 41 4.60 8.32 8.94
N ASN A 42 5.48 7.59 8.26
CA ASN A 42 5.24 6.18 7.94
C ASN A 42 5.15 5.34 9.22
N ALA A 43 6.05 5.59 10.18
CA ALA A 43 6.03 4.95 11.49
C ALA A 43 4.77 5.31 12.28
N LEU A 44 4.37 6.59 12.31
CA LEU A 44 3.13 7.02 12.97
C LEU A 44 1.91 6.33 12.37
N LEU A 45 1.77 6.32 11.04
CA LEU A 45 0.65 5.67 10.35
C LEU A 45 0.62 4.16 10.59
N PHE A 46 1.79 3.51 10.58
CA PHE A 46 1.91 2.10 10.93
C PHE A 46 1.43 1.83 12.35
N LEU A 47 1.89 2.61 13.33
CA LEU A 47 1.48 2.47 14.73
C LEU A 47 -0.03 2.72 14.90
N LEU A 48 -0.58 3.74 14.26
CA LEU A 48 -2.02 4.01 14.29
C LEU A 48 -2.82 2.83 13.72
N THR A 49 -2.34 2.27 12.61
CA THR A 49 -3.00 1.13 11.96
C THR A 49 -2.89 -0.15 12.79
N LEU A 50 -1.75 -0.35 13.45
CA LEU A 50 -1.55 -1.45 14.38
C LEU A 50 -2.52 -1.33 15.57
N LEU A 51 -2.70 -0.13 16.13
CA LEU A 51 -3.64 0.11 17.22
C LEU A 51 -5.10 -0.11 16.79
N THR A 52 -5.51 0.41 15.63
CA THR A 52 -6.89 0.24 15.14
C THR A 52 -7.19 -1.21 14.78
N THR A 53 -6.23 -1.96 14.24
CA THR A 53 -6.40 -3.40 13.96
C THR A 53 -6.38 -4.25 15.24
N LEU A 54 -5.57 -3.92 16.25
CA LEU A 54 -5.64 -4.57 17.57
C LEU A 54 -7.00 -4.35 18.21
N PHE A 55 -7.50 -3.12 18.18
CA PHE A 55 -8.82 -2.79 18.70
C PHE A 55 -9.92 -3.55 17.95
N ALA A 56 -9.86 -3.58 16.61
CA ALA A 56 -10.80 -4.32 15.77
C ALA A 56 -10.81 -5.83 16.11
N GLY A 57 -9.63 -6.43 16.25
CA GLY A 57 -9.50 -7.84 16.61
C GLY A 57 -10.08 -8.15 17.99
N ALA A 58 -9.85 -7.28 18.98
CA ALA A 58 -10.42 -7.45 20.31
C ALA A 58 -11.96 -7.36 20.30
N LEU A 59 -12.53 -6.43 19.52
CA LEU A 59 -13.97 -6.35 19.33
C LEU A 59 -14.56 -7.60 18.66
N GLN A 60 -13.86 -8.17 17.67
CA GLN A 60 -14.29 -9.40 17.00
C GLN A 60 -14.30 -10.62 17.95
N GLU A 61 -13.42 -10.61 18.95
CA GLU A 61 -13.42 -11.58 20.07
C GLU A 61 -14.47 -11.27 21.14
N GLY A 62 -15.32 -10.25 20.95
CA GLY A 62 -16.36 -9.84 21.89
C GLY A 62 -15.86 -9.01 23.08
N VAL A 63 -14.63 -8.50 23.03
CA VAL A 63 -14.03 -7.68 24.08
C VAL A 63 -14.06 -6.21 23.67
N ASN A 64 -14.65 -5.34 24.50
CA ASN A 64 -14.56 -3.88 24.31
C ASN A 64 -13.30 -3.32 25.00
N PRO A 65 -12.25 -2.90 24.26
CA PRO A 65 -11.02 -2.38 24.86
C PRO A 65 -11.19 -1.02 25.56
N LEU A 66 -12.28 -0.30 25.30
CA LEU A 66 -12.58 0.95 26.03
C LEU A 66 -13.03 0.67 27.47
N GLU A 67 -13.72 -0.44 27.68
CA GLU A 67 -14.18 -0.88 29.01
C GLU A 67 -13.09 -1.67 29.74
N ASN A 68 -12.39 -2.55 29.02
CA ASN A 68 -11.33 -3.39 29.56
C ASN A 68 -10.02 -3.25 28.76
N PRO A 69 -9.26 -2.15 28.93
CA PRO A 69 -8.04 -1.89 28.16
C PRO A 69 -6.99 -3.00 28.28
N GLY A 70 -6.92 -3.67 29.43
CA GLY A 70 -6.00 -4.77 29.68
C GLY A 70 -6.21 -6.00 28.79
N LEU A 71 -7.36 -6.11 28.10
CA LEU A 71 -7.68 -7.24 27.23
C LEU A 71 -7.43 -6.97 25.73
N ILE A 72 -6.84 -5.81 25.37
CA ILE A 72 -6.54 -5.47 23.97
C ILE A 72 -5.64 -6.51 23.27
N TYR A 73 -4.83 -7.26 24.02
CA TYR A 73 -3.98 -8.32 23.49
C TYR A 73 -4.78 -9.46 22.82
N ARG A 74 -6.07 -9.60 23.13
CA ARG A 74 -6.96 -10.55 22.44
C ARG A 74 -7.08 -10.27 20.95
N GLY A 75 -6.84 -9.03 20.52
CA GLY A 75 -6.79 -8.67 19.10
C GLY A 75 -5.48 -8.99 18.39
N ILE A 76 -4.46 -9.50 19.09
CA ILE A 76 -3.15 -9.83 18.49
C ILE A 76 -3.26 -10.82 17.34
N PRO A 77 -3.97 -11.96 17.44
CA PRO A 77 -4.04 -12.92 16.33
C PRO A 77 -4.57 -12.31 15.04
N PHE A 78 -5.62 -11.48 15.13
CA PHE A 78 -6.20 -10.76 14.00
C PHE A 78 -5.22 -9.70 13.45
N SER A 79 -4.75 -8.79 14.32
CA SER A 79 -3.87 -7.69 13.91
C SER A 79 -2.55 -8.21 13.32
N PHE A 80 -1.92 -9.19 13.96
CA PHE A 80 -0.68 -9.81 13.48
C PHE A 80 -0.86 -10.43 12.10
N SER A 81 -1.93 -11.20 11.91
CA SER A 81 -2.19 -11.86 10.63
C SER A 81 -2.44 -10.84 9.51
N LEU A 82 -3.32 -9.85 9.76
CA LEU A 82 -3.67 -8.82 8.78
C LEU A 82 -2.48 -7.92 8.46
N MET A 83 -1.79 -7.41 9.47
CA MET A 83 -0.62 -6.55 9.29
C MET A 83 0.54 -7.31 8.62
N GLY A 84 0.73 -8.58 8.96
CA GLY A 84 1.73 -9.44 8.32
C GLY A 84 1.50 -9.59 6.82
N ILE A 85 0.25 -9.84 6.40
CA ILE A 85 -0.11 -9.94 4.98
C ILE A 85 0.07 -8.60 4.27
N LEU A 86 -0.41 -7.49 4.84
CA LEU A 86 -0.28 -6.16 4.24
C LEU A 86 1.18 -5.71 4.12
N LEU A 87 1.99 -5.92 5.16
CA LEU A 87 3.42 -5.65 5.13
C LEU A 87 4.08 -6.46 4.02
N ALA A 88 3.86 -7.77 3.97
CA ALA A 88 4.45 -8.63 2.95
C ALA A 88 4.04 -8.22 1.53
N HIS A 89 2.77 -7.87 1.34
CA HIS A 89 2.24 -7.38 0.07
C HIS A 89 2.96 -6.12 -0.40
N GLU A 90 3.03 -5.09 0.45
CA GLU A 90 3.68 -3.83 0.10
C GLU A 90 5.20 -3.98 -0.04
N PHE A 91 5.83 -4.85 0.76
CA PHE A 91 7.25 -5.16 0.60
C PHE A 91 7.56 -5.93 -0.68
N GLY A 92 6.62 -6.74 -1.18
CA GLY A 92 6.71 -7.36 -2.49
C GLY A 92 6.81 -6.32 -3.60
N HIS A 93 5.91 -5.34 -3.59
CA HIS A 93 5.97 -4.19 -4.51
C HIS A 93 7.28 -3.40 -4.34
N TYR A 94 7.66 -3.09 -3.11
CA TYR A 94 8.85 -2.31 -2.80
C TYR A 94 10.13 -2.97 -3.33
N LEU A 95 10.32 -4.27 -3.05
CA LEU A 95 11.52 -5.00 -3.43
C LEU A 95 11.61 -5.15 -4.96
N ALA A 96 10.51 -5.47 -5.63
CA ALA A 96 10.46 -5.53 -7.09
C ALA A 96 10.81 -4.17 -7.70
N ALA A 97 10.21 -3.09 -7.21
CA ALA A 97 10.48 -1.74 -7.70
C ALA A 97 11.96 -1.35 -7.49
N LYS A 98 12.54 -1.69 -6.34
CA LYS A 98 13.96 -1.47 -6.05
C LYS A 98 14.89 -2.26 -6.98
N ARG A 99 14.56 -3.52 -7.29
CA ARG A 99 15.33 -4.33 -8.26
C ARG A 99 15.34 -3.70 -9.66
N HIS A 100 14.26 -3.03 -10.04
CA HIS A 100 14.16 -2.28 -11.29
C HIS A 100 14.73 -0.85 -11.21
N GLY A 101 15.42 -0.47 -10.13
CA GLY A 101 16.03 0.85 -9.96
C GLY A 101 15.02 1.98 -9.77
N LEU A 102 13.76 1.67 -9.45
CA LEU A 102 12.71 2.67 -9.26
C LEU A 102 12.83 3.34 -7.89
N ASN A 103 12.53 4.64 -7.88
CA ASN A 103 12.45 5.42 -6.67
C ASN A 103 11.04 5.27 -6.05
N VAL A 104 10.97 4.61 -4.91
CA VAL A 104 9.72 4.31 -4.20
C VAL A 104 9.82 4.66 -2.72
N THR A 105 8.68 4.95 -2.09
CA THR A 105 8.60 5.16 -0.65
C THR A 105 8.58 3.84 0.12
N LEU A 106 8.82 3.93 1.43
CA LEU A 106 8.33 2.91 2.36
C LEU A 106 6.79 2.91 2.37
N PRO A 107 6.15 1.83 2.85
CA PRO A 107 4.69 1.72 2.87
C PRO A 107 4.02 2.82 3.70
N TYR A 108 2.91 3.34 3.19
CA TYR A 108 1.96 4.18 3.90
C TYR A 108 0.77 3.33 4.32
N PHE A 109 0.62 3.13 5.63
CA PHE A 109 -0.55 2.43 6.18
C PHE A 109 -1.72 3.41 6.34
N ILE A 110 -2.93 2.91 6.15
CA ILE A 110 -4.15 3.71 6.27
C ILE A 110 -4.99 3.12 7.42
N PRO A 111 -5.00 3.77 8.60
CA PRO A 111 -5.87 3.36 9.70
C PRO A 111 -7.33 3.61 9.31
N ALA A 112 -8.22 2.73 9.77
CA ALA A 112 -9.66 2.83 9.53
C ALA A 112 -10.43 2.59 10.82
N PRO A 113 -11.75 2.85 10.83
CA PRO A 113 -12.59 2.54 11.99
C PRO A 113 -12.51 1.07 12.41
N PRO A 114 -12.86 0.75 13.66
CA PRO A 114 -12.59 -0.55 14.29
C PRO A 114 -13.28 -1.78 13.70
N ILE A 115 -14.09 -1.65 12.65
CA ILE A 115 -14.78 -2.81 12.05
C ILE A 115 -13.75 -3.80 11.48
N ILE A 116 -12.81 -3.27 10.68
CA ILE A 116 -11.67 -4.01 10.12
C ILE A 116 -10.34 -3.46 10.69
N GLY A 117 -10.31 -2.18 11.08
CA GLY A 117 -9.15 -1.52 11.64
C GLY A 117 -8.16 -0.95 10.60
N THR A 118 -8.32 -1.21 9.31
CA THR A 118 -7.47 -0.60 8.25
C THR A 118 -8.16 -0.55 6.89
N PHE A 119 -7.77 0.43 6.07
CA PHE A 119 -8.10 0.48 4.63
C PHE A 119 -6.99 -0.12 3.76
N GLY A 120 -5.95 -0.70 4.38
CA GLY A 120 -4.79 -1.27 3.71
C GLY A 120 -3.56 -0.36 3.80
N ALA A 121 -2.62 -0.60 2.89
CA ALA A 121 -1.40 0.17 2.76
C ALA A 121 -1.06 0.36 1.28
N PHE A 122 -0.14 1.26 0.98
CA PHE A 122 0.39 1.43 -0.37
C PHE A 122 1.81 2.01 -0.36
N ILE A 123 2.61 1.70 -1.37
CA ILE A 123 3.85 2.42 -1.71
C ILE A 123 3.59 3.51 -2.75
N LYS A 124 4.31 4.63 -2.66
CA LYS A 124 4.25 5.71 -3.64
C LYS A 124 5.43 5.63 -4.60
N MET A 125 5.13 5.50 -5.89
CA MET A 125 6.11 5.65 -6.97
C MET A 125 6.51 7.12 -7.10
N ARG A 126 7.81 7.41 -7.09
CA ARG A 126 8.38 8.76 -7.22
C ARG A 126 9.10 8.98 -8.54
N SER A 127 9.41 7.90 -9.26
CA SER A 127 9.98 7.91 -10.59
C SER A 127 8.99 7.29 -11.59
N PRO A 128 8.95 7.76 -12.85
CA PRO A 128 8.15 7.14 -13.90
C PRO A 128 8.62 5.71 -14.19
N VAL A 129 7.66 4.83 -14.47
CA VAL A 129 7.91 3.47 -14.94
C VAL A 129 8.08 3.53 -16.46
N ARG A 130 9.23 3.06 -16.96
CA ARG A 130 9.63 3.24 -18.36
C ARG A 130 9.27 2.05 -19.27
N ASP A 131 8.90 0.91 -18.70
CA ASP A 131 8.58 -0.32 -19.43
C ASP A 131 7.34 -1.01 -18.82
N ARG A 132 6.50 -1.58 -19.69
CA ARG A 132 5.36 -2.40 -19.30
C ARG A 132 5.79 -3.65 -18.54
N ARG A 133 6.94 -4.25 -18.87
CA ARG A 133 7.47 -5.41 -18.14
C ARG A 133 7.74 -5.06 -16.67
N MET A 134 8.41 -3.93 -16.43
CA MET A 134 8.63 -3.42 -15.06
C MET A 134 7.30 -3.19 -14.32
N LEU A 135 6.30 -2.64 -15.02
CA LEU A 135 4.98 -2.42 -14.41
C LEU A 135 4.31 -3.74 -14.02
N MET A 136 4.38 -4.76 -14.89
CA MET A 136 3.83 -6.09 -14.62
C MET A 136 4.56 -6.78 -13.47
N ASP A 137 5.90 -6.73 -13.46
CA ASP A 137 6.73 -7.36 -12.43
C ASP A 137 6.46 -6.73 -11.06
N VAL A 138 6.44 -5.40 -10.98
CA VAL A 138 6.12 -4.69 -9.75
C VAL A 138 4.67 -4.95 -9.34
N GLY A 139 3.72 -4.87 -10.27
CA GLY A 139 2.30 -5.05 -10.01
C GLY A 139 1.93 -6.46 -9.54
N ALA A 140 2.61 -7.50 -10.04
CA ALA A 140 2.36 -8.88 -9.64
C ALA A 140 3.07 -9.26 -8.33
N ALA A 141 4.22 -8.66 -8.02
CA ALA A 141 5.04 -9.04 -6.87
C ALA A 141 4.30 -8.92 -5.53
N GLY A 142 3.56 -7.83 -5.30
CA GLY A 142 2.84 -7.62 -4.05
C GLY A 142 1.77 -8.68 -3.79
N PRO A 143 0.80 -8.89 -4.71
CA PRO A 143 -0.21 -9.94 -4.59
C PRO A 143 0.38 -11.34 -4.38
N LEU A 144 1.41 -11.71 -5.15
CA LEU A 144 2.01 -13.04 -5.05
C LEU A 144 2.67 -13.27 -3.68
N VAL A 145 3.46 -12.30 -3.21
CA VAL A 145 4.08 -12.38 -1.87
C VAL A 145 3.02 -12.39 -0.78
N GLY A 146 1.97 -11.56 -0.92
CA GLY A 146 0.84 -11.54 0.01
C GLY A 146 0.13 -12.90 0.12
N VAL A 147 -0.15 -13.57 -1.00
CA VAL A 147 -0.75 -14.92 -0.99
C VAL A 147 0.16 -15.95 -0.32
N VAL A 148 1.45 -15.92 -0.62
CA VAL A 148 2.44 -16.83 -0.01
C VAL A 148 2.46 -16.71 1.51
N VAL A 149 2.30 -15.49 2.06
CA VAL A 149 2.22 -15.26 3.51
C VAL A 149 0.83 -15.58 4.07
N ALA A 150 -0.24 -15.30 3.32
CA ALA A 150 -1.61 -15.54 3.76
C ALA A 150 -1.92 -17.04 3.93
N ILE A 151 -1.41 -17.92 3.06
CA ILE A 151 -1.65 -19.37 3.12
C ILE A 151 -1.24 -19.99 4.49
N PRO A 152 0.01 -19.87 4.96
CA PRO A 152 0.40 -20.45 6.24
C PRO A 152 -0.32 -19.82 7.43
N LEU A 153 -0.58 -18.50 7.40
CA LEU A 153 -1.37 -17.83 8.43
C LEU A 153 -2.81 -18.36 8.47
N LEU A 154 -3.42 -18.59 7.31
CA LEU A 154 -4.76 -19.16 7.21
C LEU A 154 -4.80 -20.59 7.75
N ILE A 155 -3.83 -21.43 7.39
CA ILE A 155 -3.72 -22.79 7.92
C ILE A 155 -3.58 -22.77 9.45
N ALA A 156 -2.70 -21.92 9.98
CA ALA A 156 -2.53 -21.76 11.42
C ALA A 156 -3.82 -21.27 12.10
N GLY A 157 -4.50 -20.29 11.50
CA GLY A 157 -5.78 -19.77 11.98
C GLY A 157 -6.87 -20.84 12.02
N LEU A 158 -6.99 -21.65 10.96
CA LEU A 158 -7.95 -22.77 10.91
C LEU A 158 -7.65 -23.82 12.00
N ARG A 159 -6.38 -24.17 12.21
CA ARG A 159 -5.96 -25.12 13.27
C ARG A 159 -6.26 -24.63 14.68
N LEU A 160 -6.20 -23.31 14.89
CA LEU A 160 -6.44 -22.67 16.19
C LEU A 160 -7.91 -22.28 16.39
N SER A 161 -8.73 -22.33 15.34
CA SER A 161 -10.12 -21.90 15.41
C SER A 161 -11.01 -22.92 16.12
N GLU A 162 -12.01 -22.42 16.85
CA GLU A 162 -13.06 -23.22 17.47
C GLU A 162 -14.32 -23.19 16.60
N VAL A 163 -14.90 -24.36 16.33
CA VAL A 163 -16.19 -24.46 15.65
C VAL A 163 -17.30 -24.17 16.66
N LYS A 164 -17.96 -23.02 16.51
CA LYS A 164 -19.09 -22.62 17.34
C LYS A 164 -20.39 -22.74 16.54
N LEU A 165 -21.45 -23.21 17.19
CA LEU A 165 -22.79 -23.19 16.61
C LEU A 165 -23.23 -21.73 16.46
N ILE A 166 -23.77 -21.37 15.30
CA ILE A 166 -24.29 -20.02 15.07
C ILE A 166 -25.50 -19.82 16.00
N GLN A 167 -25.30 -19.07 17.08
CA GLN A 167 -26.36 -18.65 17.99
C GLN A 167 -26.70 -17.17 17.69
N GLY A 168 -27.70 -16.93 16.83
CA GLY A 168 -28.20 -15.60 16.46
C GLY A 168 -27.61 -15.00 15.18
N GLU A 169 -28.03 -13.77 14.84
CA GLU A 169 -27.51 -12.96 13.71
C GLU A 169 -26.19 -12.22 14.03
N ALA A 170 -25.47 -12.64 15.07
CA ALA A 170 -24.26 -11.97 15.52
C ALA A 170 -23.04 -12.48 14.74
N GLY A 171 -22.71 -11.82 13.63
CA GLY A 171 -21.46 -12.05 12.90
C GLY A 171 -21.45 -11.42 11.50
N MET A 172 -20.28 -10.99 11.03
CA MET A 172 -20.11 -10.59 9.63
C MET A 172 -19.88 -11.85 8.79
N ASN A 173 -20.81 -12.18 7.88
CA ASN A 173 -20.59 -13.22 6.90
C ASN A 173 -19.63 -12.70 5.81
N LEU A 174 -18.37 -13.11 5.88
CA LEU A 174 -17.31 -12.70 4.95
C LEU A 174 -17.31 -13.51 3.63
N GLY A 175 -18.31 -14.37 3.43
CA GLY A 175 -18.36 -15.32 2.33
C GLY A 175 -17.31 -16.44 2.46
N SER A 176 -17.24 -17.31 1.44
CA SER A 176 -16.20 -18.32 1.33
C SER A 176 -15.44 -18.16 0.01
N SER A 177 -14.11 -18.20 0.07
CA SER A 177 -13.26 -18.29 -1.11
C SER A 177 -12.96 -19.75 -1.43
N LEU A 178 -12.59 -20.04 -2.68
CA LEU A 178 -12.19 -21.39 -3.09
C LEU A 178 -11.03 -21.91 -2.23
N LEU A 179 -10.05 -21.04 -1.93
CA LEU A 179 -8.91 -21.36 -1.08
C LEU A 179 -9.35 -21.70 0.34
N LEU A 180 -10.21 -20.87 0.95
CA LEU A 180 -10.74 -21.11 2.29
C LEU A 180 -11.53 -22.42 2.36
N SER A 181 -12.42 -22.65 1.39
CA SER A 181 -13.26 -23.85 1.31
C SER A 181 -12.45 -25.14 1.13
N LEU A 182 -11.35 -25.07 0.37
CA LEU A 182 -10.46 -26.21 0.17
C LEU A 182 -9.62 -26.47 1.43
N LEU A 183 -9.02 -25.44 2.01
CA LEU A 183 -8.19 -25.60 3.21
C LEU A 183 -9.00 -26.04 4.42
N SER A 184 -10.22 -25.52 4.62
CA SER A 184 -11.09 -25.93 5.74
C SER A 184 -11.56 -27.37 5.67
N ARG A 185 -11.46 -28.04 4.51
CA ARG A 185 -11.77 -29.48 4.37
C ARG A 185 -10.55 -30.37 4.65
N ILE A 186 -9.34 -29.85 4.48
CA ILE A 186 -8.09 -30.62 4.58
C ILE A 186 -7.44 -30.44 5.95
N VAL A 187 -7.60 -29.25 6.54
CA VAL A 187 -7.06 -28.86 7.85
C VAL A 187 -8.06 -29.18 8.92
#